data_AF-A0A9P5CKB2-F1
#
_entry.id   AF-A0A9P5CKB2-F1
#
_cell.length_a   1.000
_cell.length_b   1.000
_cell.length_c   1.000
_cell.angle_alpha   90.00
_cell.angle_beta   90.00
_cell.angle_gamma   90.00
#
_symmetry.space_group_name_H-M   'P 1'
#
loop_
_entity.id
_entity.type
_entity.pdbx_description
1 polymer ?
#
loop_
_entity_poly.entity_id
_entity_poly.type
_entity_poly.pdbx_seq_one_letter_code
_entity_poly.pdbx_strand_id
1 'polypeptide(L)'
;SASTDDEYNANWAGVVAQTDEGSITGVSASFTLPTVKKPTDGDQVNATDHTASTWIGIDGYSCGTGLWQAGVDGTIDESGTVSWYAWYEWYPGDTVEIDIGDLATGDVITVNVTASSTTEGVVTMSNAASGKSYSKTVTSTYELCLADAEWIEEDLVVDDAVNEGLANFGSVTFEDAIATTKTGTLSPGDDPIYMDVEDSDGNILTSSSASGNTVTVKYV
;
A
#
# COMPACT_ATOMS: atom_id res chain seq x y z
N SER A 1 12.86 -6.74 22.93
CA SER A 1 12.05 -7.95 22.69
C SER A 1 12.34 -8.36 21.26
N ALA A 2 12.56 -9.63 20.98
CA ALA A 2 12.68 -10.17 19.61
C ALA A 2 11.34 -9.94 18.87
N SER A 3 11.25 -9.70 17.56
CA SER A 3 12.15 -9.98 16.42
C SER A 3 11.99 -8.90 15.34
N THR A 4 13.07 -8.29 14.85
CA THR A 4 13.04 -7.56 13.56
C THR A 4 13.79 -8.41 12.54
N ASP A 5 13.25 -9.57 12.20
CA ASP A 5 13.67 -10.25 10.98
C ASP A 5 12.85 -9.57 9.89
N ASP A 6 13.53 -8.70 9.14
CA ASP A 6 13.01 -8.06 7.94
C ASP A 6 12.61 -9.15 6.94
N GLU A 7 11.36 -9.12 6.46
CA GLU A 7 10.84 -10.12 5.53
C GLU A 7 11.02 -9.67 4.09
N TYR A 8 11.92 -10.34 3.37
CA TYR A 8 12.14 -10.10 1.96
C TYR A 8 11.15 -10.87 1.10
N ASN A 9 10.53 -10.18 0.16
CA ASN A 9 9.58 -10.75 -0.78
C ASN A 9 9.66 -10.01 -2.13
N ALA A 10 8.88 -10.45 -3.12
CA ALA A 10 9.02 -9.93 -4.48
C ALA A 10 8.24 -8.63 -4.76
N ASN A 11 7.32 -8.20 -3.88
CA ASN A 11 6.36 -7.15 -4.22
C ASN A 11 6.04 -6.15 -3.11
N TRP A 12 5.97 -6.51 -1.84
CA TRP A 12 5.58 -5.62 -0.75
C TRP A 12 6.78 -5.05 0.01
N ALA A 13 6.80 -3.73 0.16
CA ALA A 13 7.67 -3.01 1.08
C ALA A 13 6.83 -2.19 2.06
N GLY A 14 7.11 -2.28 3.36
CA GLY A 14 6.41 -1.49 4.37
C GLY A 14 6.31 -2.18 5.70
N VAL A 15 5.15 -2.02 6.34
CA VAL A 15 4.90 -2.54 7.69
C VAL A 15 3.55 -3.23 7.75
N VAL A 16 3.55 -4.40 8.39
CA VAL A 16 2.34 -5.10 8.83
C VAL A 16 2.27 -5.03 10.36
N ALA A 17 1.08 -4.68 10.87
CA ALA A 17 0.71 -4.83 12.26
C ALA A 17 -0.25 -6.01 12.39
N GLN A 18 0.13 -7.02 13.19
CA GLN A 18 -0.70 -8.21 13.40
C GLN A 18 -1.43 -8.19 14.74
N THR A 19 -2.59 -8.82 14.76
CA THR A 19 -3.42 -9.03 15.95
C THR A 19 -4.07 -10.40 15.94
N ASP A 20 -4.77 -10.75 17.01
CA ASP A 20 -5.68 -11.90 16.98
C ASP A 20 -6.77 -11.68 15.91
N GLU A 21 -7.15 -12.73 15.18
CA GLU A 21 -8.22 -12.70 14.19
C GLU A 21 -9.50 -12.03 14.71
N GLY A 22 -10.15 -11.24 13.85
CA GLY A 22 -11.36 -10.53 14.19
C GLY A 22 -11.13 -9.22 14.95
N SER A 23 -9.89 -8.79 15.19
CA SER A 23 -9.61 -7.61 16.02
C SER A 23 -9.61 -6.30 15.22
N ILE A 24 -9.03 -6.29 14.02
CA ILE A 24 -8.89 -5.11 13.17
C ILE A 24 -10.26 -4.70 12.62
N THR A 25 -10.55 -3.40 12.68
CA THR A 25 -11.79 -2.81 12.15
C THR A 25 -11.54 -1.62 11.23
N GLY A 26 -10.29 -1.19 11.11
CA GLY A 26 -9.91 -0.16 10.16
C GLY A 26 -8.41 0.09 10.13
N VAL A 27 -7.95 0.67 9.02
CA VAL A 27 -6.61 1.23 8.88
C VAL A 27 -6.72 2.59 8.20
N SER A 28 -5.87 3.52 8.60
CA SER A 28 -5.78 4.84 7.99
C SER A 28 -4.34 5.32 7.93
N ALA A 29 -4.09 6.20 6.96
CA ALA A 29 -2.88 7.02 6.87
C ALA A 29 -3.09 8.18 5.89
N SER A 30 -2.19 9.14 5.95
CA SER A 30 -1.96 10.10 4.88
C SER A 30 -0.57 9.89 4.30
N PHE A 31 -0.41 10.10 2.99
CA PHE A 31 0.90 10.07 2.34
C PHE A 31 0.96 11.12 1.24
N THR A 32 2.18 11.57 0.92
CA THR A 32 2.43 12.48 -0.20
C THR A 32 2.84 11.67 -1.42
N LEU A 33 2.21 11.91 -2.58
CA LEU A 33 2.60 11.21 -3.81
C LEU A 33 4.06 11.50 -4.15
N PRO A 34 4.93 10.46 -4.24
CA PRO A 34 6.35 10.64 -4.42
C PRO A 34 6.69 11.16 -5.82
N THR A 35 7.93 11.61 -5.98
CA THR A 35 8.50 11.79 -7.32
C THR A 35 8.99 10.43 -7.82
N VAL A 36 8.27 9.84 -8.77
CA VAL A 36 8.68 8.59 -9.41
C VAL A 36 9.65 8.85 -10.57
N LYS A 37 10.65 7.98 -10.71
CA LYS A 37 11.64 8.00 -11.81
C LYS A 37 11.90 6.59 -12.31
N LYS A 38 12.31 6.47 -13.57
CA LYS A 38 12.89 5.22 -14.06
C LYS A 38 14.17 4.90 -13.27
N PRO A 39 14.35 3.68 -12.76
CA PRO A 39 15.61 3.19 -12.22
C PRO A 39 16.76 3.38 -13.21
N THR A 40 17.98 3.49 -12.68
CA THR A 40 19.20 3.69 -13.47
C THR A 40 20.17 2.51 -13.40
N ASP A 41 19.85 1.53 -12.58
CA ASP A 41 20.61 0.37 -12.19
C ASP A 41 19.68 -0.75 -11.67
N GLY A 42 20.21 -1.96 -11.54
CA GLY A 42 19.44 -3.15 -11.18
C GLY A 42 18.63 -3.73 -12.34
N ASP A 43 17.89 -4.80 -12.08
CA ASP A 43 17.11 -5.50 -13.10
C ASP A 43 15.90 -4.70 -13.59
N GLN A 44 15.38 -3.83 -12.72
CA GLN A 44 14.22 -2.99 -12.96
C GLN A 44 14.40 -2.07 -14.18
N VAL A 45 15.64 -1.70 -14.56
CA VAL A 45 15.91 -0.85 -15.74
C VAL A 45 15.41 -1.42 -17.07
N ASN A 46 15.20 -2.73 -17.13
CA ASN A 46 14.79 -3.43 -18.35
C ASN A 46 13.27 -3.46 -18.52
N ALA A 47 12.51 -2.98 -17.52
CA ALA A 47 11.06 -2.89 -17.60
C ALA A 47 10.62 -1.88 -18.67
N THR A 48 9.48 -2.16 -19.30
CA THR A 48 8.87 -1.26 -20.29
C THR A 48 8.22 -0.09 -19.56
N ASP A 49 7.40 -0.42 -18.57
CA ASP A 49 6.70 0.51 -17.70
C ASP A 49 7.20 0.32 -16.26
N HIS A 50 7.19 1.40 -15.49
CA HIS A 50 7.64 1.35 -14.10
C HIS A 50 6.54 1.84 -13.17
N THR A 51 6.23 1.06 -12.14
CA THR A 51 5.09 1.28 -11.25
C THR A 51 5.54 1.53 -9.82
N ALA A 52 4.74 2.27 -9.08
CA ALA A 52 4.89 2.47 -7.65
C ALA A 52 3.48 2.57 -7.08
N SER A 53 3.08 1.60 -6.26
CA SER A 53 1.73 1.53 -5.69
C SER A 53 1.79 1.83 -4.19
N THR A 54 1.25 2.96 -3.77
CA THR A 54 1.20 3.34 -2.35
C THR A 54 -0.21 3.08 -1.80
N TRP A 55 -0.36 2.17 -0.85
CA TRP A 55 -1.67 1.78 -0.32
C TRP A 55 -1.67 1.41 1.16
N ILE A 56 -2.88 1.34 1.72
CA ILE A 56 -3.14 0.78 3.05
C ILE A 56 -4.19 -0.33 2.96
N GLY A 57 -4.13 -1.31 3.85
CA GLY A 57 -5.03 -2.46 3.79
C GLY A 57 -5.34 -3.11 5.13
N ILE A 58 -6.34 -3.99 5.08
CA ILE A 58 -6.65 -4.98 6.10
C ILE A 58 -6.49 -6.36 5.46
N ASP A 59 -5.76 -7.24 6.15
CA ASP A 59 -5.50 -8.65 5.79
C ASP A 59 -4.47 -8.85 4.64
N GLY A 60 -4.60 -9.92 3.84
CA GLY A 60 -3.63 -10.26 2.78
C GLY A 60 -2.28 -10.85 3.24
N TYR A 61 -1.76 -10.45 4.41
CA TYR A 61 -0.49 -10.96 4.93
C TYR A 61 -0.62 -12.38 5.51
N SER A 62 -1.33 -12.53 6.63
CA SER A 62 -1.57 -13.85 7.25
C SER A 62 -2.89 -14.48 6.81
N CYS A 63 -3.83 -13.64 6.37
CA CYS A 63 -5.13 -14.05 5.91
C CYS A 63 -5.15 -14.32 4.39
N GLY A 64 -5.11 -15.59 4.00
CA GLY A 64 -5.12 -15.99 2.59
C GLY A 64 -6.48 -15.97 1.88
N THR A 65 -7.53 -15.44 2.50
CA THR A 65 -8.90 -15.47 1.95
C THR A 65 -9.39 -14.15 1.37
N GLY A 66 -8.80 -13.03 1.77
CA GLY A 66 -9.18 -11.71 1.29
C GLY A 66 -8.22 -10.63 1.77
N LEU A 67 -8.21 -9.52 1.04
CA LEU A 67 -7.46 -8.31 1.35
C LEU A 67 -8.31 -7.10 0.94
N TRP A 68 -8.56 -6.20 1.88
CA TRP A 68 -9.35 -4.99 1.67
C TRP A 68 -8.45 -3.76 1.72
N GLN A 69 -8.22 -3.16 0.56
CA GLN A 69 -7.13 -2.20 0.36
C GLN A 69 -7.53 -1.02 -0.54
N ALA A 70 -6.83 0.10 -0.37
CA ALA A 70 -7.01 1.28 -1.21
C ALA A 70 -5.74 2.13 -1.24
N GLY A 71 -5.49 2.75 -2.38
CA GLY A 71 -4.27 3.49 -2.62
C GLY A 71 -4.24 4.26 -3.93
N VAL A 72 -3.02 4.61 -4.32
CA VAL A 72 -2.73 5.34 -5.54
C VAL A 72 -1.54 4.69 -6.24
N ASP A 73 -1.70 4.44 -7.53
CA ASP A 73 -0.64 3.92 -8.39
C ASP A 73 -0.04 5.05 -9.22
N GLY A 74 1.29 5.09 -9.27
CA GLY A 74 2.06 5.89 -10.21
C GLY A 74 2.70 5.00 -11.26
N THR A 75 2.49 5.31 -12.53
CA THR A 75 3.11 4.58 -13.65
C THR A 75 3.94 5.52 -14.48
N ILE A 76 5.14 5.08 -14.86
CA ILE A 76 6.00 5.72 -15.85
C ILE A 76 5.99 4.85 -17.09
N ASP A 77 5.38 5.32 -18.16
CA ASP A 77 5.34 4.58 -19.41
C ASP A 77 6.70 4.52 -20.12
N GLU A 78 6.82 3.72 -21.18
CA GLU A 78 8.01 3.63 -22.04
C GLU A 78 8.54 5.02 -22.48
N SER A 79 7.64 5.98 -22.76
CA SER A 79 8.00 7.35 -23.18
C SER A 79 8.54 8.23 -22.05
N GLY A 80 8.38 7.81 -20.79
CA GLY A 80 8.72 8.57 -19.60
C GLY A 80 7.59 9.46 -19.09
N THR A 81 6.36 9.28 -19.59
CA THR A 81 5.18 10.01 -19.11
C THR A 81 4.72 9.39 -17.80
N VAL A 82 4.49 10.23 -16.80
CA VAL A 82 3.96 9.82 -15.49
C VAL A 82 2.45 9.98 -15.48
N SER A 83 1.74 8.92 -15.09
CA SER A 83 0.30 8.94 -14.80
C SER A 83 0.04 8.44 -13.39
N TRP A 84 -1.02 8.95 -12.77
CA TRP A 84 -1.48 8.56 -11.44
C TRP A 84 -2.96 8.19 -11.50
N TYR A 85 -3.36 7.14 -10.80
CA TYR A 85 -4.77 6.84 -10.56
C TYR A 85 -5.01 6.32 -9.14
N ALA A 86 -6.18 6.65 -8.63
CA ALA A 86 -6.65 6.27 -7.31
C ALA A 86 -7.58 5.06 -7.42
N TRP A 87 -7.49 4.14 -6.47
CA TRP A 87 -8.24 2.89 -6.54
C TRP A 87 -8.61 2.34 -5.15
N TYR A 88 -9.53 1.38 -5.16
CA TYR A 88 -9.74 0.45 -4.06
C TYR A 88 -9.91 -0.96 -4.61
N GLU A 89 -9.62 -1.96 -3.80
CA GLU A 89 -9.76 -3.37 -4.17
C GLU A 89 -10.19 -4.21 -2.96
N TRP A 90 -11.08 -5.17 -3.21
CA TRP A 90 -11.33 -6.27 -2.28
C TRP A 90 -10.83 -7.56 -2.92
N TYR A 91 -9.52 -7.79 -2.83
CA TYR A 91 -8.85 -8.95 -3.44
C TYR A 91 -9.46 -10.26 -2.90
N PRO A 92 -9.60 -11.30 -3.74
CA PRO A 92 -9.23 -11.41 -5.16
C PRO A 92 -10.30 -10.90 -6.16
N GLY A 93 -11.16 -9.96 -5.77
CA GLY A 93 -12.03 -9.25 -6.71
C GLY A 93 -11.27 -8.15 -7.47
N ASP A 94 -11.84 -7.69 -8.58
CA ASP A 94 -11.19 -6.68 -9.44
C ASP A 94 -10.94 -5.34 -8.73
N THR A 95 -9.82 -4.71 -9.06
CA THR A 95 -9.50 -3.31 -8.71
C THR A 95 -10.51 -2.35 -9.32
N VAL A 96 -10.93 -1.34 -8.54
CA VAL A 96 -11.88 -0.31 -8.96
C VAL A 96 -11.22 1.07 -8.87
N GLU A 97 -11.01 1.69 -10.02
CA GLU A 97 -10.58 3.08 -10.11
C GLU A 97 -11.64 4.06 -9.58
N ILE A 98 -11.19 5.12 -8.91
CA ILE A 98 -12.05 6.15 -8.30
C ILE A 98 -11.54 7.57 -8.57
N ASP A 99 -12.47 8.53 -8.65
CA ASP A 99 -12.16 9.95 -8.87
C ASP A 99 -12.04 10.70 -7.54
N ILE A 100 -10.80 11.05 -7.17
CA ILE A 100 -10.48 12.02 -6.10
C ILE A 100 -9.83 13.29 -6.66
N GLY A 101 -10.09 13.60 -7.94
CA GLY A 101 -9.55 14.76 -8.65
C GLY A 101 -8.27 14.42 -9.41
N ASP A 102 -7.74 15.41 -10.12
CA ASP A 102 -6.45 15.29 -10.78
C ASP A 102 -5.38 14.99 -9.72
N LEU A 103 -4.52 14.02 -10.01
CA LEU A 103 -3.44 13.56 -9.13
C LEU A 103 -2.10 14.00 -9.69
N ALA A 104 -1.25 14.54 -8.82
CA ALA A 104 0.10 14.92 -9.17
C ALA A 104 1.09 14.63 -8.02
N THR A 105 2.36 14.47 -8.39
CA THR A 105 3.46 14.41 -7.41
C THR A 105 3.39 15.60 -6.44
N GLY A 106 3.52 15.30 -5.15
CA GLY A 106 3.40 16.28 -4.07
C GLY A 106 1.99 16.48 -3.52
N ASP A 107 0.96 15.87 -4.13
CA ASP A 107 -0.38 15.85 -3.56
C ASP A 107 -0.41 15.01 -2.28
N VAL A 108 -1.15 15.48 -1.27
CA VAL A 108 -1.37 14.75 -0.02
C VAL A 108 -2.67 13.98 -0.12
N ILE A 109 -2.55 12.66 -0.07
CA ILE A 109 -3.66 11.72 -0.11
C ILE A 109 -3.93 11.24 1.31
N THR A 110 -5.19 11.18 1.68
CA THR A 110 -5.63 10.55 2.95
C THR A 110 -6.52 9.38 2.62
N VAL A 111 -6.18 8.21 3.14
CA VAL A 111 -6.89 6.95 2.93
C VAL A 111 -7.37 6.42 4.28
N ASN A 112 -8.59 5.92 4.30
CA ASN A 112 -9.16 5.24 5.44
C ASN A 112 -10.08 4.11 4.95
N VAL A 113 -9.71 2.87 5.28
CA VAL A 113 -10.55 1.71 5.04
C VAL A 113 -11.03 1.15 6.39
N THR A 114 -12.30 0.78 6.47
CA THR A 114 -12.90 0.16 7.67
C THR A 114 -13.65 -1.09 7.31
N ALA A 115 -13.72 -2.05 8.23
CA ALA A 115 -14.52 -3.27 8.10
C ALA A 115 -15.61 -3.30 9.19
N SER A 116 -16.88 -3.33 8.77
CA SER A 116 -18.02 -3.53 9.68
C SER A 116 -18.28 -5.02 9.95
N SER A 117 -17.84 -5.88 9.05
CA SER A 117 -17.86 -7.34 9.15
C SER A 117 -16.73 -7.94 8.30
N THR A 118 -16.63 -9.27 8.26
CA THR A 118 -15.66 -9.96 7.39
C THR A 118 -15.97 -9.82 5.90
N THR A 119 -17.14 -9.31 5.51
CA THR A 119 -17.61 -9.22 4.11
C THR A 119 -18.18 -7.85 3.75
N GLU A 120 -18.06 -6.86 4.65
CA GLU A 120 -18.52 -5.49 4.40
C GLU A 120 -17.54 -4.49 5.00
N GLY A 121 -17.21 -3.47 4.20
CA GLY A 121 -16.32 -2.40 4.58
C GLY A 121 -16.68 -1.08 3.92
N VAL A 122 -15.95 -0.03 4.29
CA VAL A 122 -16.06 1.31 3.72
C VAL A 122 -14.66 1.77 3.34
N VAL A 123 -14.51 2.28 2.13
CA VAL A 123 -13.32 3.02 1.71
C VAL A 123 -13.66 4.51 1.71
N THR A 124 -12.76 5.32 2.24
CA THR A 124 -12.79 6.77 2.09
C THR A 124 -11.40 7.24 1.68
N MET A 125 -11.32 8.03 0.62
CA MET A 125 -10.06 8.59 0.14
C MET A 125 -10.24 10.04 -0.29
N SER A 126 -9.24 10.89 -0.07
CA SER A 126 -9.30 12.29 -0.47
C SER A 126 -7.94 12.82 -0.91
N ASN A 127 -7.96 13.77 -1.86
CA ASN A 127 -6.79 14.53 -2.27
C ASN A 127 -6.92 15.97 -1.74
N ALA A 128 -5.98 16.39 -0.90
CA ALA A 128 -5.98 17.72 -0.32
C ALA A 128 -5.80 18.84 -1.36
N ALA A 129 -5.07 18.59 -2.44
CA ALA A 129 -4.79 19.58 -3.49
C ALA A 129 -6.04 19.90 -4.32
N SER A 130 -6.81 18.86 -4.69
CA SER A 130 -8.05 19.02 -5.45
C SER A 130 -9.25 19.36 -4.55
N GLY A 131 -9.19 19.02 -3.25
CA GLY A 131 -10.30 19.10 -2.30
C GLY A 131 -11.42 18.09 -2.56
N LYS A 132 -11.24 17.13 -3.49
CA LYS A 132 -12.21 16.07 -3.74
C LYS A 132 -11.99 14.89 -2.78
N SER A 133 -13.09 14.23 -2.46
CA SER A 133 -13.13 13.02 -1.65
C SER A 133 -14.07 12.00 -2.27
N TYR A 134 -13.72 10.72 -2.13
CA TYR A 134 -14.53 9.57 -2.47
C TYR A 134 -14.87 8.79 -1.21
N SER A 135 -16.09 8.24 -1.13
CA SER A 135 -16.47 7.31 -0.07
C SER A 135 -17.51 6.32 -0.57
N LYS A 136 -17.33 5.03 -0.25
CA LYS A 136 -18.23 3.96 -0.68
C LYS A 136 -18.23 2.79 0.30
N THR A 137 -19.42 2.28 0.59
CA THR A 137 -19.60 0.97 1.24
C THR A 137 -19.46 -0.13 0.18
N VAL A 138 -18.66 -1.14 0.48
CA VAL A 138 -18.35 -2.26 -0.40
C VAL A 138 -18.64 -3.56 0.34
N THR A 139 -19.22 -4.52 -0.38
CA THR A 139 -19.49 -5.87 0.10
C THR A 139 -18.75 -6.86 -0.77
N SER A 140 -18.24 -7.95 -0.20
CA SER A 140 -17.52 -9.00 -0.91
C SER A 140 -18.00 -10.39 -0.51
N THR A 141 -17.78 -11.37 -1.39
CA THR A 141 -17.92 -12.80 -1.05
C THR A 141 -16.64 -13.40 -0.48
N TYR A 142 -15.53 -12.66 -0.52
CA TYR A 142 -14.24 -13.05 0.01
C TYR A 142 -14.10 -12.54 1.44
N GLU A 143 -14.02 -13.47 2.39
CA GLU A 143 -14.01 -13.13 3.81
C GLU A 143 -12.63 -12.63 4.25
N LEU A 144 -12.64 -11.51 4.97
CA LEU A 144 -11.53 -11.01 5.76
C LEU A 144 -11.41 -11.80 7.07
N CYS A 145 -10.18 -12.01 7.53
CA CYS A 145 -9.87 -12.55 8.85
C CYS A 145 -9.84 -11.44 9.91
N LEU A 146 -9.61 -10.19 9.50
CA LEU A 146 -9.47 -8.99 10.33
C LEU A 146 -8.33 -9.13 11.34
N ALA A 147 -7.20 -9.68 10.89
CA ALA A 147 -6.03 -10.01 11.69
C ALA A 147 -4.87 -9.03 11.45
N ASP A 148 -4.73 -8.56 10.22
CA ASP A 148 -3.61 -7.73 9.77
C ASP A 148 -4.07 -6.32 9.40
N ALA A 149 -3.20 -5.34 9.59
CA ALA A 149 -3.32 -4.01 9.02
C ALA A 149 -1.96 -3.56 8.48
N GLU A 150 -1.93 -2.95 7.30
CA GLU A 150 -0.69 -2.72 6.57
C GLU A 150 -0.62 -1.37 5.86
N TRP A 151 0.61 -0.89 5.69
CA TRP A 151 0.99 0.35 4.99
C TRP A 151 2.13 0.05 4.04
N ILE A 152 1.82 -0.06 2.75
CA ILE A 152 2.67 -0.74 1.77
C ILE A 152 2.97 0.17 0.58
N GLU A 153 4.22 0.17 0.17
CA GLU A 153 4.66 0.50 -1.18
C GLU A 153 4.91 -0.81 -1.93
N GLU A 154 4.22 -1.00 -3.06
CA GLU A 154 4.25 -2.26 -3.80
C GLU A 154 4.89 -2.12 -5.19
N ASP A 155 5.74 -3.10 -5.53
CA ASP A 155 6.09 -3.45 -6.91
C ASP A 155 4.89 -4.16 -7.52
N LEU A 156 4.03 -3.37 -8.17
CA LEU A 156 2.74 -3.80 -8.67
C LEU A 156 2.93 -4.89 -9.73
N VAL A 157 2.22 -6.02 -9.56
CA VAL A 157 2.14 -7.07 -10.56
C VAL A 157 0.76 -7.01 -11.21
N VAL A 158 0.68 -6.48 -12.43
CA VAL A 158 -0.57 -6.51 -13.20
C VAL A 158 -0.66 -7.83 -13.98
N ASP A 159 -1.77 -8.56 -13.80
CA ASP A 159 -2.07 -9.75 -14.60
C ASP A 159 -2.06 -9.38 -16.10
N ASP A 160 -1.24 -10.09 -16.89
CA ASP A 160 -0.92 -9.86 -18.31
C ASP A 160 0.11 -8.78 -18.65
N ALA A 161 0.67 -8.06 -17.67
CA ALA A 161 1.84 -7.22 -17.91
C ALA A 161 3.08 -8.09 -18.16
N VAL A 162 3.72 -7.87 -19.32
CA VAL A 162 4.82 -8.72 -19.76
C VAL A 162 6.19 -8.20 -19.27
N ASN A 163 6.25 -6.98 -18.75
CA ASN A 163 7.51 -6.32 -18.38
C ASN A 163 7.28 -5.02 -17.56
N GLU A 164 6.64 -5.12 -16.40
CA GLU A 164 6.58 -4.03 -15.41
C GLU A 164 7.72 -4.19 -14.39
N GLY A 165 8.11 -3.09 -13.76
CA GLY A 165 9.10 -3.10 -12.70
C GLY A 165 8.96 -1.92 -11.74
N LEU A 166 9.54 -2.05 -10.55
CA LEU A 166 9.45 -1.03 -9.51
C LEU A 166 10.10 0.29 -9.97
N ALA A 167 9.32 1.36 -9.98
CA ALA A 167 9.82 2.71 -10.19
C ALA A 167 10.67 3.15 -8.99
N ASN A 168 11.69 3.96 -9.25
CA ASN A 168 12.38 4.66 -8.19
C ASN A 168 11.48 5.78 -7.65
N PHE A 169 10.74 5.47 -6.59
CA PHE A 169 9.89 6.41 -5.86
C PHE A 169 10.67 7.30 -4.87
N GLY A 170 11.97 7.04 -4.70
CA GLY A 170 12.82 7.71 -3.72
C GLY A 170 12.42 7.36 -2.29
N SER A 171 11.36 7.98 -1.78
CA SER A 171 10.79 7.63 -0.48
C SER A 171 9.32 8.03 -0.38
N VAL A 172 8.55 7.16 0.25
CA VAL A 172 7.17 7.41 0.68
C VAL A 172 7.13 7.38 2.21
N THR A 173 6.30 8.24 2.80
CA THR A 173 6.04 8.23 4.23
C THR A 173 4.55 8.28 4.47
N PHE A 174 4.05 7.25 5.17
CA PHE A 174 2.72 7.22 5.74
C PHE A 174 2.77 7.97 7.07
N GLU A 175 2.06 9.09 7.13
CA GLU A 175 1.83 9.90 8.32
C GLU A 175 0.47 9.60 8.92
N ASP A 176 0.32 9.89 10.22
CA ASP A 176 -0.90 9.63 10.99
C ASP A 176 -1.41 8.18 10.82
N ALA A 177 -0.47 7.25 10.63
CA ALA A 177 -0.73 5.84 10.36
C ALA A 177 -1.26 5.14 11.62
N ILE A 178 -2.48 4.61 11.54
CA ILE A 178 -3.18 3.99 12.67
C ILE A 178 -3.98 2.78 12.20
N ALA A 179 -3.83 1.66 12.91
CA ALA A 179 -4.78 0.55 12.85
C ALA A 179 -5.81 0.70 13.98
N THR A 180 -7.09 0.62 13.64
CA THR A 180 -8.19 0.63 14.60
C THR A 180 -8.58 -0.81 14.90
N THR A 181 -8.65 -1.15 16.19
CA THR A 181 -9.14 -2.45 16.67
C THR A 181 -10.47 -2.28 17.40
N LYS A 182 -11.13 -3.39 17.70
CA LYS A 182 -12.33 -3.41 18.58
C LYS A 182 -12.12 -2.78 19.95
N THR A 183 -10.88 -2.66 20.44
CA THR A 183 -10.57 -2.22 21.82
C THR A 183 -9.78 -0.93 21.90
N GLY A 184 -9.33 -0.38 20.77
CA GLY A 184 -8.48 0.82 20.74
C GLY A 184 -7.77 0.97 19.40
N THR A 185 -6.58 1.56 19.44
CA THR A 185 -5.75 1.80 18.26
C THR A 185 -4.36 1.21 18.45
N LEU A 186 -3.75 0.76 17.36
CA LEU A 186 -2.37 0.31 17.31
C LEU A 186 -1.57 1.24 16.41
N SER A 187 -0.34 1.51 16.83
CA SER A 187 0.63 2.24 16.05
C SER A 187 1.47 1.24 15.23
N PRO A 188 1.82 1.53 13.96
CA PRO A 188 2.72 0.67 13.20
C PRO A 188 4.09 0.48 13.88
N GLY A 189 4.50 1.39 14.77
CA GLY A 189 5.76 1.25 15.51
C GLY A 189 5.73 0.38 16.77
N ASP A 190 4.58 -0.15 17.20
CA ASP A 190 4.46 -0.84 18.51
C ASP A 190 5.03 -2.28 18.49
N ASP A 191 5.00 -2.97 17.36
CA ASP A 191 5.66 -4.27 17.10
C ASP A 191 5.67 -4.55 15.57
N PRO A 192 6.44 -3.81 14.78
CA PRO A 192 6.37 -3.86 13.33
C PRO A 192 6.93 -5.17 12.77
N ILE A 193 6.19 -5.78 11.86
CA ILE A 193 6.76 -6.71 10.87
C ILE A 193 7.16 -5.87 9.68
N TYR A 194 8.46 -5.81 9.41
CA TYR A 194 8.99 -5.11 8.24
C TYR A 194 8.97 -6.03 7.03
N MET A 195 8.59 -5.47 5.90
CA MET A 195 8.72 -6.11 4.60
C MET A 195 9.52 -5.22 3.69
N ASP A 196 10.35 -5.82 2.85
CA ASP A 196 11.10 -5.12 1.82
C ASP A 196 11.19 -5.96 0.53
N VAL A 197 11.21 -5.27 -0.61
CA VAL A 197 11.27 -5.90 -1.92
C VAL A 197 12.70 -6.36 -2.20
N GLU A 198 12.83 -7.63 -2.58
CA GLU A 198 14.03 -8.27 -3.08
C GLU A 198 13.75 -8.83 -4.49
N ASP A 199 14.60 -8.49 -5.45
CA ASP A 199 14.47 -9.04 -6.80
C ASP A 199 14.93 -10.50 -6.90
N SER A 200 14.71 -11.12 -8.07
CA SER A 200 15.08 -12.53 -8.29
C SER A 200 16.58 -12.82 -8.21
N ASP A 201 17.42 -11.79 -8.32
CA ASP A 201 18.88 -11.87 -8.23
C ASP A 201 19.38 -11.67 -6.78
N GLY A 202 18.49 -11.40 -5.83
CA GLY A 202 18.79 -11.20 -4.42
C GLY A 202 19.23 -9.76 -4.10
N ASN A 203 18.91 -8.79 -4.97
CA ASN A 203 19.14 -7.39 -4.67
C ASN A 203 17.95 -6.82 -3.90
N ILE A 204 18.24 -6.21 -2.76
CA ILE A 204 17.25 -5.48 -1.96
C ILE A 204 16.97 -4.15 -2.64
N LEU A 205 15.71 -3.90 -2.99
CA LEU A 205 15.25 -2.70 -3.71
C LEU A 205 14.63 -1.66 -2.80
N THR A 206 14.18 -2.05 -1.60
CA THR A 206 13.57 -1.14 -0.65
C THR A 206 14.14 -1.28 0.76
N SER A 207 13.91 -0.24 1.58
CA SER A 207 14.20 -0.28 3.01
C SER A 207 13.09 0.40 3.80
N SER A 208 12.45 -0.37 4.69
CA SER A 208 11.29 0.03 5.46
C SER A 208 11.64 0.35 6.92
N SER A 209 10.90 1.26 7.52
CA SER A 209 11.09 1.66 8.92
C SER A 209 9.81 2.24 9.52
N ALA A 210 9.66 2.11 10.84
CA ALA A 210 8.51 2.64 11.57
C ALA A 210 8.92 3.31 12.87
N SER A 211 8.21 4.37 13.25
CA SER A 211 8.38 5.04 14.54
C SER A 211 7.09 5.75 14.94
N GLY A 212 6.40 5.22 15.95
CA GLY A 212 5.06 5.70 16.29
C GLY A 212 4.15 5.60 15.06
N ASN A 213 3.33 6.63 14.81
CA ASN A 213 2.34 6.65 13.74
C ASN A 213 2.94 7.02 12.37
N THR A 214 4.18 6.60 12.12
CA THR A 214 4.88 6.89 10.88
C THR A 214 5.53 5.62 10.36
N VAL A 215 5.27 5.32 9.08
CA VAL A 215 5.97 4.30 8.30
C VAL A 215 6.68 5.01 7.15
N THR A 216 7.97 4.72 6.96
CA THR A 216 8.75 5.26 5.85
C THR A 216 9.33 4.10 5.05
N VAL A 217 9.04 4.08 3.76
CA VAL A 217 9.63 3.17 2.78
C VAL A 217 10.56 3.98 1.88
N LYS A 218 11.74 3.43 1.58
CA LYS A 218 12.73 4.04 0.68
C LYS A 218 13.07 3.08 -0.43
N TYR A 219 13.25 3.61 -1.63
CA TYR A 219 13.93 2.91 -2.72
C TYR A 219 15.45 2.94 -2.44
N VAL A 220 16.15 1.84 -2.70
CA VAL A 220 17.59 1.65 -2.38
C VAL A 220 18.47 1.73 -3.62
#